data_AF-A0A956D8V8-F1
#
_entry.id   AF-A0A956D8V8-F1
#
_cell.length_a   1.000
_cell.length_b   1.000
_cell.length_c   1.000
_cell.angle_alpha   90.00
_cell.angle_beta   90.00
_cell.angle_gamma   90.00
#
_symmetry.space_group_name_H-M   'P 1'
#
loop_
_entity.id
_entity.type
_entity.pdbx_description
1 polymer ?
#
loop_
_entity_poly.entity_id
_entity_poly.type
_entity_poly.pdbx_seq_one_letter_code
_entity_poly.pdbx_strand_id
1 'polypeptide(L)' 'MTAVAITGTGVFTPEAVITNAELVASFNEYARRFNAANAAAIERGEVAAKPMSSEEFILKASGIERRYVLD' A
#
# COMPACT_ATOMS: atom_id res chain seq x y z
N MET A 1 0.60 -42.05 21.28
CA MET A 1 0.36 -40.76 20.62
C MET A 1 1.46 -39.81 21.05
N THR A 2 2.28 -39.34 20.12
CA THR A 2 3.30 -38.32 20.43
C THR A 2 2.64 -36.95 20.34
N ALA A 3 2.63 -36.21 21.44
CA ALA A 3 2.11 -34.85 21.45
C ALA A 3 3.16 -33.91 20.82
N VAL A 4 2.79 -33.26 19.72
CA VAL A 4 3.60 -32.20 19.10
C VAL A 4 3.14 -30.86 19.66
N ALA A 5 4.10 -29.98 19.99
CA ALA A 5 3.84 -28.65 20.52
C ALA A 5 4.75 -27.62 19.85
N ILE A 6 4.24 -26.39 19.69
CA ILE A 6 5.08 -25.23 19.38
C ILE A 6 5.77 -24.82 20.68
N THR A 7 7.08 -25.05 20.77
CA THR A 7 7.87 -24.81 22.00
C THR A 7 8.59 -23.46 22.02
N GLY A 8 8.53 -22.71 20.92
CA GLY A 8 9.10 -21.37 20.84
C GLY A 8 8.68 -20.64 19.56
N THR A 9 8.66 -19.32 19.64
CA THR A 9 8.45 -18.41 18.51
C THR A 9 9.44 -17.26 18.60
N GLY A 10 9.75 -16.65 17.46
CA GLY A 10 10.57 -15.44 17.37
C GLY A 10 10.01 -14.52 16.31
N VAL A 11 9.98 -13.22 16.62
CA VAL A 11 9.55 -12.16 15.70
C VAL A 11 10.56 -11.01 15.82
N PHE A 12 10.97 -10.51 14.66
CA PHE A 12 11.66 -9.24 14.53
C PHE A 12 10.72 -8.25 13.85
N THR A 13 10.65 -7.02 14.35
CA THR A 13 9.87 -5.94 13.77
C THR A 13 10.81 -4.76 13.55
N PRO A 14 10.99 -4.29 12.30
CA PRO A 14 11.85 -3.15 12.03
C PRO A 14 11.25 -1.86 12.58
N GLU A 15 12.07 -0.83 12.77
CA GLU A 15 11.64 0.43 13.40
C GLU A 15 10.84 1.32 12.45
N ALA A 16 11.16 1.29 11.15
CA ALA A 16 10.52 2.15 10.17
C ALA A 16 9.05 1.73 9.95
N VAL A 17 8.18 2.74 9.91
CA VAL A 17 6.73 2.59 9.74
C VAL A 17 6.27 3.48 8.61
N ILE A 18 5.33 2.96 7.81
CA ILE A 18 4.54 3.74 6.88
C ILE A 18 3.07 3.63 7.29
N THR A 19 2.45 4.78 7.57
CA THR A 19 1.01 4.91 7.82
C THR A 19 0.22 4.87 6.51
N ASN A 20 -1.08 4.56 6.58
CA ASN A 20 -1.94 4.68 5.41
C ASN A 20 -1.94 6.11 4.83
N ALA A 21 -1.89 7.15 5.68
CA ALA A 21 -1.82 8.54 5.24
C ALA A 21 -0.59 8.80 4.36
N GLU A 22 0.60 8.41 4.81
CA GLU A 22 1.85 8.59 4.08
C GLU A 22 1.86 7.79 2.77
N LEU A 23 1.39 6.54 2.82
CA LEU A 23 1.28 5.68 1.66
C LEU A 23 0.34 6.26 0.60
N VAL A 24 -0.84 6.71 1.02
CA VAL A 24 -1.85 7.30 0.14
C VAL A 24 -1.35 8.61 -0.44
N ALA A 25 -0.71 9.47 0.36
CA ALA A 25 -0.14 10.72 -0.13
C ALA A 25 0.90 10.47 -1.24
N SER A 26 1.82 9.53 -1.01
CA SER A 26 2.84 9.15 -1.99
C SER A 26 2.22 8.58 -3.28
N PHE A 27 1.29 7.62 -3.14
CA PHE A 27 0.62 7.01 -4.29
C PHE A 27 -0.20 8.01 -5.09
N ASN A 28 -0.95 8.89 -4.42
CA ASN A 28 -1.81 9.88 -5.06
C ASN A 28 -0.99 10.93 -5.81
N GLU A 29 0.15 11.35 -5.28
CA GLU A 29 1.05 12.26 -6.00
C GLU A 29 1.66 11.59 -7.24
N TYR A 30 2.03 10.31 -7.14
CA TYR A 30 2.44 9.52 -8.31
C TYR A 30 1.32 9.42 -9.36
N ALA A 31 0.10 9.05 -8.95
CA ALA A 31 -1.04 8.90 -9.84
C ALA A 31 -1.36 10.22 -10.56
N ARG A 32 -1.31 11.35 -9.83
CA ARG A 32 -1.49 12.69 -10.39
C ARG A 32 -0.45 13.01 -11.46
N ARG A 33 0.85 12.80 -11.16
CA ARG A 33 1.94 13.04 -12.11
C ARG A 33 1.82 12.14 -13.34
N PHE A 34 1.53 10.86 -13.14
CA PHE A 34 1.36 9.90 -14.23
C PHE A 34 0.20 10.31 -15.14
N ASN A 35 -0.96 10.63 -14.58
CA ASN A 35 -2.14 11.00 -15.36
C ASN A 35 -1.92 12.31 -16.12
N ALA A 36 -1.25 13.30 -15.51
CA ALA A 36 -0.90 14.54 -16.19
C ALA A 36 0.05 14.30 -17.37
N ALA A 37 1.08 13.47 -17.18
CA ALA A 37 2.04 13.16 -18.24
C ALA A 37 1.43 12.33 -19.40
N ASN A 38 0.38 11.54 -19.12
CA ASN A 38 -0.24 10.63 -20.09
C ASN A 38 -1.63 11.09 -20.55
N ALA A 39 -2.04 12.34 -20.28
CA ALA A 39 -3.40 12.81 -20.48
C ALA A 39 -3.94 12.50 -21.88
N ALA A 40 -3.17 12.80 -22.93
CA ALA A 40 -3.59 12.55 -24.31
C ALA A 40 -3.72 11.05 -24.65
N ALA A 41 -2.84 10.20 -24.11
CA ALA A 41 -2.92 8.75 -24.31
C ALA A 41 -4.11 8.14 -23.54
N ILE A 42 -4.47 8.72 -22.39
CA ILE A 42 -5.67 8.36 -21.64
C ILE A 42 -6.93 8.74 -22.40
N GLU A 43 -6.99 9.96 -22.95
CA GLU A 43 -8.13 10.41 -23.78
C GLU A 43 -8.36 9.53 -25.00
N ARG A 44 -7.29 9.02 -25.62
CA ARG A 44 -7.35 8.06 -26.73
C ARG A 44 -7.63 6.62 -26.30
N GLY A 45 -7.67 6.34 -25.00
CA GLY A 45 -7.90 4.99 -24.46
C GLY A 45 -6.71 4.03 -24.59
N GLU A 46 -5.53 4.53 -24.97
CA GLU A 46 -4.30 3.73 -25.12
C GLU A 46 -3.68 3.39 -23.76
N VAL A 47 -3.89 4.25 -22.75
CA VAL A 47 -3.38 4.09 -21.39
C VAL A 47 -4.52 4.27 -20.40
N ALA A 48 -4.65 3.38 -19.43
CA ALA A 48 -5.60 3.55 -18.35
C ALA A 48 -5.13 4.61 -17.34
N ALA A 49 -6.02 5.51 -16.94
CA ALA A 49 -5.77 6.46 -15.86
C ALA A 49 -5.49 5.72 -14.56
N LYS A 50 -4.49 6.20 -13.79
CA LYS A 50 -4.23 5.70 -12.44
C LYS A 50 -5.32 6.22 -11.51
N PRO A 51 -6.01 5.34 -10.75
CA PRO A 51 -6.97 5.77 -9.77
C PRO A 51 -6.26 6.46 -8.59
N MET A 52 -7.01 7.27 -7.86
CA MET A 52 -6.59 7.75 -6.55
C MET A 52 -6.99 6.75 -5.47
N SER A 53 -6.30 6.78 -4.33
CA SER A 53 -6.61 5.97 -3.16
C SER A 53 -6.95 6.86 -1.96
N SER A 54 -7.43 6.22 -0.89
CA SER A 54 -7.73 6.87 0.40
C SER A 54 -7.38 5.94 1.56
N GLU A 55 -7.15 6.53 2.73
CA GLU A 55 -6.85 5.76 3.94
C GLU A 55 -8.04 4.87 4.33
N GLU A 56 -9.26 5.42 4.20
CA GLU A 56 -10.50 4.71 4.47
C GLU A 56 -10.68 3.49 3.55
N PHE A 57 -10.28 3.60 2.28
CA PHE A 57 -10.30 2.47 1.36
C PHE A 57 -9.38 1.35 1.84
N ILE A 58 -8.13 1.67 2.22
CA ILE A 58 -7.18 0.66 2.71
C ILE A 58 -7.70 0.00 3.99
N LEU A 59 -8.20 0.78 4.93
CA LEU A 59 -8.74 0.26 6.19
C LEU A 59 -9.95 -0.65 5.94
N LYS A 60 -10.92 -0.22 5.14
CA LYS A 60 -12.13 -1.02 4.86
C LYS A 60 -11.82 -2.28 4.06
N ALA A 61 -10.86 -2.24 3.15
CA ALA A 61 -10.51 -3.37 2.30
C ALA A 61 -9.64 -4.42 3.01
N SER A 62 -8.85 -4.01 4.03
CA SER A 62 -7.81 -4.89 4.61
C SER A 62 -7.74 -4.93 6.13
N GLY A 63 -8.31 -3.95 6.84
CA GLY A 63 -8.11 -3.77 8.28
C GLY A 63 -6.72 -3.24 8.67
N ILE A 64 -5.86 -2.94 7.69
CA ILE A 64 -4.50 -2.44 7.94
C ILE A 64 -4.55 -0.93 8.19
N GLU A 65 -3.93 -0.48 9.28
CA GLU A 65 -3.76 0.94 9.61
C GLU A 65 -2.36 1.48 9.26
N ARG A 66 -1.34 0.63 9.40
CA ARG A 66 0.07 0.94 9.13
C ARG A 66 0.86 -0.34 8.87
N ARG A 67 2.08 -0.19 8.36
CA ARG A 67 3.00 -1.31 8.13
C ARG A 67 4.43 -0.95 8.53
N TYR A 68 5.14 -1.92 9.07
CA TYR A 68 6.58 -1.82 9.28
C TYR A 68 7.30 -2.16 7.98
N VAL A 69 8.37 -1.42 7.67
CA VAL A 69 9.16 -1.57 6.45
C VAL A 69 10.64 -1.68 6.78
N LEU A 70 11.40 -2.30 5.88
CA LEU A 70 12.86 -2.25 5.88
C LEU A 70 13.31 -1.12 4.93
N ASP A 71 14.50 -0.57 5.18
CA ASP A 71 15.16 0.39 4.27
C ASP A 71 15.64 -0.28 2.97
#